data_AF-A0A1F7FRT3-F1
#
_entry.id   AF-A0A1F7FRT3-F1
#
_cell.length_a   1.000
_cell.length_b   1.000
_cell.length_c   1.000
_cell.angle_alpha   90.00
_cell.angle_beta   90.00
_cell.angle_gamma   90.00
#
_symmetry.space_group_name_H-M   'P 1'
#
loop_
_entity.id
_entity.type
_entity.pdbx_description
1 polymer ?
#
loop_
_entity_poly.entity_id
_entity_poly.type
_entity_poly.pdbx_seq_one_letter_code
_entity_poly.pdbx_strand_id
1 'polypeptide(L)'
;MPSESVFAQTSPGDELFLNDRKVVLRIVGKGSDYLQAEVVQNGALSSGKGINSPDRVFELARVTDGDLRAIECSKAFANVAYAVSFVADGQESSLFMPLVGGARLIAKIEQRQALQHLERIAEKFDELWLCRGDLGAEAGLKELGRLQSLFVEAIPKLHKPALIAGEVLGSMVVNAFPSRAEVVQLYDAMQSGFSGLVLSDETACGMQVAAVVEFLDYWLR
;
A
#
# COMPACT_ATOMS: atom_id res chain seq x y z
N MET A 1 9.36 -13.92 12.08
CA MET A 1 9.64 -14.93 11.05
C MET A 1 8.61 -14.77 9.94
N PRO A 2 8.98 -14.96 8.67
CA PRO A 2 8.03 -14.93 7.55
C PRO A 2 6.90 -15.95 7.74
N SER A 3 5.77 -15.75 7.07
CA SER A 3 4.68 -16.73 7.06
C SER A 3 5.12 -18.03 6.37
N GLU A 4 4.46 -19.14 6.71
CA GLU A 4 4.70 -20.45 6.07
C GLU A 4 4.54 -20.39 4.55
N SER A 5 3.62 -19.56 4.05
CA SER A 5 3.40 -19.35 2.62
C SER A 5 4.65 -18.87 1.88
N VAL A 6 5.50 -18.05 2.51
CA VAL A 6 6.76 -17.59 1.92
C VAL A 6 7.66 -18.79 1.66
N PHE A 7 7.84 -19.65 2.65
CA PHE A 7 8.65 -20.86 2.50
C PHE A 7 8.01 -21.83 1.49
N ALA A 8 6.70 -22.04 1.56
CA ALA A 8 5.99 -22.98 0.70
C ALA A 8 6.09 -22.59 -0.79
N GLN A 9 5.86 -21.31 -1.12
CA GLN A 9 5.73 -20.86 -2.50
C GLN A 9 7.04 -20.43 -3.16
N THR A 10 8.05 -20.05 -2.38
CA THR A 10 9.34 -19.61 -2.92
C THR A 10 10.14 -20.80 -3.46
N SER A 11 10.81 -20.59 -4.59
CA SER A 11 11.68 -21.55 -5.28
C SER A 11 13.04 -20.93 -5.62
N PRO A 12 14.11 -21.74 -5.80
CA PRO A 12 15.38 -21.23 -6.33
C PRO A 12 15.18 -20.49 -7.66
N GLY A 13 15.83 -19.34 -7.80
CA GLY A 13 15.67 -18.42 -8.91
C GLY A 13 14.81 -17.20 -8.61
N ASP A 14 13.84 -17.31 -7.69
CA ASP A 14 12.96 -16.20 -7.32
C ASP A 14 13.74 -15.08 -6.59
N GLU A 15 13.26 -13.85 -6.72
CA GLU A 15 13.69 -12.73 -5.89
C GLU A 15 12.73 -12.52 -4.71
N LEU A 16 13.30 -12.18 -3.55
CA LEU A 16 12.57 -11.69 -2.38
C LEU A 16 13.02 -10.26 -2.07
N PHE A 17 12.06 -9.35 -1.93
CA PHE A 17 12.33 -7.98 -1.51
C PHE A 17 11.95 -7.82 -0.04
N LEU A 18 12.87 -7.23 0.72
CA LEU A 18 12.66 -6.90 2.13
C LEU A 18 12.71 -5.39 2.32
N ASN A 19 11.88 -4.89 3.23
CA ASN A 19 11.86 -3.48 3.64
C ASN A 19 11.75 -2.55 2.42
N ASP A 20 10.69 -2.70 1.64
CA ASP A 20 10.40 -1.86 0.47
C ASP A 20 11.53 -1.90 -0.57
N ARG A 21 12.02 -3.13 -0.85
CA ARG A 21 13.13 -3.39 -1.79
C ARG A 21 14.46 -2.73 -1.40
N LYS A 22 14.61 -2.25 -0.15
CA LYS A 22 15.91 -1.79 0.36
C LYS A 22 16.92 -2.94 0.42
N VAL A 23 16.46 -4.16 0.68
CA VAL A 23 17.26 -5.39 0.57
C VAL A 23 16.61 -6.29 -0.48
N VAL A 24 17.42 -6.82 -1.39
CA VAL A 24 16.99 -7.77 -2.43
C VAL A 24 17.80 -9.05 -2.27
N LEU A 25 17.09 -10.17 -2.15
CA LEU A 25 17.66 -11.50 -2.04
C LEU A 25 17.28 -12.32 -3.27
N ARG A 26 18.23 -13.08 -3.81
CA ARG A 26 17.95 -14.09 -4.84
C ARG A 26 18.11 -15.47 -4.25
N ILE A 27 17.08 -16.29 -4.40
CA ILE A 27 17.02 -17.60 -3.77
C ILE A 27 17.87 -18.58 -4.57
N VAL A 28 18.81 -19.23 -3.89
CA VAL A 28 19.73 -20.21 -4.48
C VAL A 28 19.46 -21.63 -3.99
N GLY A 29 18.73 -21.79 -2.88
CA GLY A 29 18.41 -23.09 -2.31
C GLY A 29 17.23 -23.03 -1.34
N LYS A 30 16.60 -24.18 -1.09
CA LYS A 30 15.44 -24.33 -0.20
C LYS A 30 15.57 -25.63 0.60
N GLY A 31 15.41 -25.53 1.91
CA GLY A 31 15.26 -26.65 2.82
C GLY A 31 13.79 -26.85 3.23
N SER A 32 13.55 -27.66 4.25
CA SER A 32 12.21 -27.87 4.83
C SER A 32 11.68 -26.64 5.57
N ASP A 33 12.56 -25.88 6.21
CA ASP A 33 12.25 -24.79 7.14
C ASP A 33 13.15 -23.55 6.94
N TYR A 34 13.93 -23.52 5.85
CA TYR A 34 14.81 -22.40 5.53
C TYR A 34 14.90 -22.15 4.02
N LEU A 35 15.30 -20.92 3.68
CA LEU A 35 15.71 -20.52 2.33
C LEU A 35 17.16 -20.08 2.38
N GLN A 36 17.95 -20.48 1.37
CA GLN A 36 19.29 -19.97 1.13
C GLN A 36 19.22 -18.93 0.02
N ALA A 37 19.83 -17.78 0.24
CA ALA A 37 19.79 -16.67 -0.69
C ALA A 37 21.12 -15.95 -0.80
N GLU A 38 21.39 -15.39 -1.97
CA GLU A 38 22.44 -14.41 -2.20
C GLU A 38 21.87 -13.00 -2.06
N VAL A 39 22.64 -12.09 -1.45
CA VAL A 39 22.27 -10.68 -1.37
C VAL A 39 22.58 -10.00 -2.70
N VAL A 40 21.54 -9.66 -3.46
CA VAL A 40 21.66 -8.91 -4.72
C VAL A 40 21.80 -7.42 -4.46
N GLN A 41 21.06 -6.91 -3.47
CA GLN A 41 21.15 -5.52 -3.02
C GLN A 41 21.16 -5.47 -1.50
N ASN A 42 22.16 -4.81 -0.94
CA ASN A 42 22.27 -4.62 0.51
C ASN A 42 21.62 -3.30 0.95
N GLY A 43 21.08 -3.28 2.15
CA GLY A 43 20.39 -2.13 2.72
C GLY A 43 20.07 -2.34 4.20
N ALA A 44 19.54 -1.31 4.85
CA ALA A 44 19.13 -1.41 6.24
C ALA A 44 17.93 -2.37 6.37
N LEU A 45 18.00 -3.29 7.32
CA LEU A 45 16.91 -4.18 7.70
C LEU A 45 16.70 -4.09 9.21
N SER A 46 15.45 -3.90 9.62
CA SER A 46 15.04 -3.89 11.03
C SER A 46 13.91 -4.88 11.28
N SER A 47 13.50 -5.04 12.54
CA SER A 47 12.41 -5.96 12.89
C SER A 47 11.07 -5.49 12.31
N GLY A 48 10.21 -6.46 11.97
CA GLY A 48 8.85 -6.19 11.49
C GLY A 48 8.76 -5.70 10.04
N LYS A 49 9.86 -5.75 9.27
CA LYS A 49 9.85 -5.36 7.86
C LYS A 49 9.17 -6.40 6.98
N GLY A 50 8.41 -5.90 6.00
CA GLY A 50 7.68 -6.71 5.03
C GLY A 50 8.61 -7.51 4.13
N ILE A 51 8.07 -8.61 3.60
CA ILE A 51 8.68 -9.50 2.63
C ILE A 51 7.69 -9.68 1.48
N ASN A 52 8.14 -9.46 0.25
CA ASN A 52 7.34 -9.72 -0.95
C ASN A 52 8.23 -10.35 -2.05
N SER A 53 7.62 -10.74 -3.16
CA SER A 53 8.31 -11.28 -4.32
C SER A 53 7.64 -10.76 -5.59
N PRO A 54 8.40 -10.39 -6.63
CA PRO A 54 7.82 -10.08 -7.93
C PRO A 54 7.37 -11.34 -8.68
N ASP A 55 7.86 -12.52 -8.27
CA ASP A 55 7.68 -13.79 -8.95
C ASP A 55 6.57 -14.65 -8.30
N ARG A 56 6.23 -14.36 -7.04
CA ARG A 56 5.33 -15.18 -6.21
C ARG A 56 4.29 -14.31 -5.51
N VAL A 57 3.08 -14.87 -5.37
CA VAL A 57 1.98 -14.27 -4.61
C VAL A 57 1.83 -15.00 -3.29
N PHE A 58 2.47 -14.49 -2.24
CA PHE A 58 2.31 -15.07 -0.90
C PHE A 58 0.86 -14.90 -0.40
N GLU A 59 0.35 -15.98 0.22
CA GLU A 59 -1.05 -16.25 0.62
C GLU A 59 -2.09 -15.13 0.51
N LEU A 60 -3.24 -15.54 -0.05
CA LEU A 60 -4.54 -14.86 -0.06
C LEU A 60 -4.85 -14.18 1.29
N ALA A 61 -5.45 -12.99 1.20
CA ALA A 61 -5.88 -12.20 2.34
C ALA A 61 -6.56 -13.07 3.40
N ARG A 62 -5.95 -13.11 4.59
CA ARG A 62 -6.52 -13.72 5.78
C ARG A 62 -6.64 -12.64 6.84
N VAL A 63 -7.73 -12.70 7.59
CA VAL A 63 -7.87 -11.89 8.79
C VAL A 63 -6.87 -12.44 9.81
N THR A 64 -5.95 -11.59 10.25
CA THR A 64 -4.95 -11.95 11.27
C THR A 64 -5.48 -11.67 12.68
N ASP A 65 -4.84 -12.26 13.69
CA ASP A 65 -5.10 -11.90 15.10
C ASP A 65 -4.79 -10.42 15.39
N GLY A 66 -3.88 -9.83 14.61
CA GLY A 66 -3.60 -8.40 14.64
C GLY A 66 -4.81 -7.59 14.20
N ASP A 67 -5.41 -7.96 13.08
CA ASP A 67 -6.60 -7.30 12.53
C ASP A 67 -7.79 -7.41 13.49
N LEU A 68 -8.05 -8.60 14.05
CA LEU A 68 -9.13 -8.79 15.03
C LEU A 68 -8.96 -7.90 16.26
N ARG A 69 -7.74 -7.79 16.78
CA ARG A 69 -7.45 -6.89 17.92
C ARG A 69 -7.61 -5.43 17.54
N ALA A 70 -7.17 -5.03 16.35
CA ALA A 70 -7.34 -3.66 15.86
C ALA A 70 -8.82 -3.29 15.74
N ILE A 71 -9.64 -4.20 15.18
CA ILE A 71 -11.10 -4.04 15.05
C ILE A 71 -11.78 -4.01 16.42
N GLU A 72 -11.34 -4.82 17.39
CA GLU A 72 -11.91 -4.78 18.72
C GLU A 72 -11.59 -3.45 19.42
N CYS A 73 -10.34 -3.00 19.36
CA CYS A 73 -9.91 -1.73 19.92
C CYS A 73 -10.61 -0.53 19.27
N SER A 74 -10.91 -0.61 17.97
CA SER A 74 -11.52 0.50 17.24
C SER A 74 -12.99 0.74 17.61
N LYS A 75 -13.69 -0.24 18.20
CA LYS A 75 -15.08 -0.10 18.66
C LYS A 75 -15.29 1.02 19.69
N ALA A 76 -14.23 1.44 20.38
CA ALA A 76 -14.28 2.56 21.32
C ALA A 76 -14.36 3.94 20.62
N PHE A 77 -14.12 4.02 19.31
CA PHE A 77 -14.11 5.26 18.55
C PHE A 77 -15.32 5.34 17.62
N ALA A 78 -15.87 6.55 17.47
CA ALA A 78 -16.92 6.81 16.49
C ALA A 78 -16.30 7.04 15.09
N ASN A 79 -17.08 6.77 14.04
CA ASN A 79 -16.74 7.09 12.64
C ASN A 79 -15.45 6.45 12.11
N VAL A 80 -15.14 5.23 12.56
CA VAL A 80 -13.99 4.48 12.05
C VAL A 80 -14.29 3.92 10.65
N ALA A 81 -13.34 4.11 9.73
CA ALA A 81 -13.28 3.41 8.46
C ALA A 81 -12.05 2.47 8.45
N TYR A 82 -12.12 1.38 7.68
CA TYR A 82 -11.11 0.33 7.69
C TYR A 82 -10.48 0.19 6.31
N ALA A 83 -9.19 0.50 6.21
CA ALA A 83 -8.40 0.30 5.00
C ALA A 83 -7.79 -1.10 4.99
N VAL A 84 -8.27 -1.94 4.07
CA VAL A 84 -7.82 -3.32 3.91
C VAL A 84 -6.59 -3.35 3.01
N SER A 85 -5.49 -3.89 3.53
CA SER A 85 -4.23 -4.07 2.80
C SER A 85 -4.30 -5.25 1.83
N PHE A 86 -3.49 -5.19 0.78
CA PHE A 86 -3.26 -6.22 -0.23
C PHE A 86 -4.53 -6.76 -0.87
N VAL A 87 -5.50 -5.87 -1.16
CA VAL A 87 -6.73 -6.24 -1.86
C VAL A 87 -6.39 -6.69 -3.28
N ALA A 88 -6.71 -7.93 -3.62
CA ALA A 88 -6.34 -8.52 -4.91
C ALA A 88 -7.50 -8.46 -5.92
N ASP A 89 -8.70 -8.91 -5.55
CA ASP A 89 -9.85 -9.02 -6.47
C ASP A 89 -11.19 -8.58 -5.85
N GLY A 90 -11.12 -8.06 -4.62
CA GLY A 90 -12.24 -7.55 -3.86
C GLY A 90 -12.94 -8.60 -3.01
N GLN A 91 -12.58 -9.89 -3.09
CA GLN A 91 -13.14 -10.91 -2.22
C GLN A 91 -12.80 -10.69 -0.74
N GLU A 92 -11.73 -9.93 -0.47
CA GLU A 92 -11.32 -9.53 0.86
C GLU A 92 -12.44 -8.81 1.62
N SER A 93 -13.30 -8.04 0.93
CA SER A 93 -14.47 -7.39 1.54
C SER A 93 -15.36 -8.39 2.27
N SER A 94 -15.57 -9.59 1.72
CA SER A 94 -16.39 -10.63 2.34
C SER A 94 -15.81 -11.17 3.66
N LEU A 95 -14.49 -11.06 3.84
CA LEU A 95 -13.80 -11.48 5.06
C LEU A 95 -13.91 -10.42 6.16
N PHE A 96 -13.77 -9.14 5.80
CA PHE A 96 -13.72 -8.03 6.75
C PHE A 96 -15.09 -7.43 7.08
N MET A 97 -16.02 -7.37 6.11
CA MET A 97 -17.33 -6.73 6.29
C MET A 97 -18.12 -7.27 7.51
N PRO A 98 -18.19 -8.60 7.77
CA PRO A 98 -18.87 -9.12 8.95
C PRO A 98 -18.20 -8.71 10.27
N LEU A 99 -16.89 -8.48 10.26
CA LEU A 99 -16.10 -8.15 11.46
C LEU A 99 -16.22 -6.67 11.84
N VAL A 100 -16.31 -5.79 10.84
CA VAL A 100 -16.39 -4.34 11.04
C VAL A 100 -17.82 -3.82 11.21
N GLY A 101 -18.83 -4.69 11.15
CA GLY A 101 -20.22 -4.35 11.44
C GLY A 101 -20.85 -3.37 10.45
N GLY A 102 -20.45 -3.42 9.17
CA GLY A 102 -20.97 -2.51 8.13
C GLY A 102 -20.31 -1.13 8.10
N ALA A 103 -19.21 -0.93 8.84
CA ALA A 103 -18.40 0.27 8.69
C ALA A 103 -17.78 0.37 7.29
N ARG A 104 -17.38 1.60 6.90
CA ARG A 104 -16.80 1.85 5.58
C ARG A 104 -15.53 1.02 5.38
N LEU A 105 -15.46 0.31 4.26
CA LEU A 105 -14.26 -0.40 3.82
C LEU A 105 -13.57 0.35 2.70
N ILE A 106 -12.26 0.50 2.83
CA ILE A 106 -11.38 1.11 1.85
C ILE A 106 -10.45 0.03 1.30
N ALA A 107 -10.32 -0.07 -0.02
CA ALA A 107 -9.38 -0.99 -0.66
C ALA A 107 -8.02 -0.31 -0.88
N LYS A 108 -6.95 -0.85 -0.29
CA LYS A 108 -5.59 -0.42 -0.59
C LYS A 108 -5.08 -1.17 -1.82
N ILE A 109 -4.78 -0.43 -2.88
CA ILE A 109 -4.29 -0.95 -4.16
C ILE A 109 -2.76 -0.92 -4.13
N GLU A 110 -2.20 -2.06 -3.79
CA GLU A 110 -0.78 -2.24 -3.44
C GLU A 110 -0.05 -3.24 -4.35
N GLN A 111 -0.79 -3.92 -5.23
CA GLN A 111 -0.25 -4.99 -6.07
C GLN A 111 -0.67 -4.82 -7.51
N ARG A 112 0.22 -5.15 -8.45
CA ARG A 112 -0.04 -5.11 -9.90
C ARG A 112 -1.31 -5.88 -10.30
N GLN A 113 -1.59 -7.00 -9.63
CA GLN A 113 -2.77 -7.81 -9.91
C GLN A 113 -4.09 -7.06 -9.65
N ALA A 114 -4.14 -6.26 -8.59
CA ALA A 114 -5.35 -5.51 -8.22
C ALA A 114 -5.81 -4.53 -9.31
N LEU A 115 -4.86 -4.00 -10.11
CA LEU A 115 -5.15 -3.10 -11.22
C LEU A 115 -5.99 -3.77 -12.32
N GLN A 116 -5.96 -5.10 -12.42
CA GLN A 116 -6.77 -5.87 -13.38
C GLN A 116 -8.22 -6.06 -12.91
N HIS A 117 -8.51 -5.73 -11.65
CA HIS A 117 -9.77 -6.02 -10.98
C HIS A 117 -10.42 -4.77 -10.34
N LEU A 118 -9.97 -3.56 -10.69
CA LEU A 118 -10.40 -2.31 -10.03
C LEU A 118 -11.91 -2.11 -10.01
N GLU A 119 -12.61 -2.35 -11.12
CA GLU A 119 -14.08 -2.21 -11.17
C GLU A 119 -14.77 -3.18 -10.22
N ARG A 120 -14.33 -4.45 -10.19
CA ARG A 120 -14.84 -5.48 -9.26
C ARG A 120 -14.52 -5.17 -7.80
N ILE A 121 -13.34 -4.60 -7.53
CA ILE A 121 -12.96 -4.13 -6.20
C ILE A 121 -13.88 -2.97 -5.79
N ALA A 122 -14.10 -2.01 -6.68
CA ALA A 122 -14.96 -0.85 -6.45
C ALA A 122 -16.43 -1.23 -6.17
N GLU A 123 -16.94 -2.32 -6.74
CA GLU A 123 -18.28 -2.82 -6.42
C GLU A 123 -18.44 -3.25 -4.95
N LYS A 124 -17.35 -3.64 -4.28
CA LYS A 124 -17.35 -4.27 -2.95
C LYS A 124 -16.76 -3.39 -1.84
N PHE A 125 -16.18 -2.26 -2.20
CA PHE A 125 -15.55 -1.32 -1.30
C PHE A 125 -16.17 0.09 -1.46
N ASP A 126 -16.02 0.91 -0.44
CA ASP A 126 -16.58 2.27 -0.42
C ASP A 126 -15.63 3.32 -1.01
N GLU A 127 -14.34 3.00 -1.10
CA GLU A 127 -13.26 3.90 -1.49
C GLU A 127 -12.01 3.09 -1.87
N LEU A 128 -11.17 3.62 -2.75
CA LEU A 128 -9.93 2.98 -3.20
C LEU A 128 -8.73 3.90 -2.97
N TRP A 129 -7.65 3.37 -2.43
CA TRP A 129 -6.39 4.10 -2.22
C TRP A 129 -5.31 3.53 -3.13
N LEU A 130 -4.75 4.36 -4.02
CA LEU A 130 -3.55 3.98 -4.77
C LEU A 130 -2.33 4.13 -3.86
N CYS A 131 -1.87 3.03 -3.28
CA CYS A 131 -0.79 2.99 -2.29
C CYS A 131 0.57 2.85 -2.98
N ARG A 132 1.16 3.98 -3.38
CA ARG A 132 2.34 3.99 -4.26
C ARG A 132 3.62 3.47 -3.63
N GLY A 133 3.76 3.56 -2.30
CA GLY A 133 4.89 2.99 -1.57
C GLY A 133 4.96 1.48 -1.76
N ASP A 134 3.90 0.78 -1.31
CA ASP A 134 3.80 -0.67 -1.44
C ASP A 134 3.74 -1.13 -2.90
N LEU A 135 2.98 -0.44 -3.76
CA LEU A 135 2.91 -0.75 -5.19
C LEU A 135 4.27 -0.58 -5.88
N GLY A 136 5.04 0.45 -5.51
CA GLY A 136 6.38 0.68 -6.03
C GLY A 136 7.38 -0.36 -5.53
N ALA A 137 7.23 -0.83 -4.29
CA ALA A 137 8.02 -1.91 -3.73
C ALA A 137 7.73 -3.26 -4.42
N GLU A 138 6.46 -3.58 -4.69
CA GLU A 138 6.04 -4.80 -5.37
C GLU A 138 6.40 -4.77 -6.87
N ALA A 139 5.91 -3.77 -7.59
CA ALA A 139 6.03 -3.72 -9.05
C ALA A 139 7.39 -3.21 -9.54
N GLY A 140 8.16 -2.53 -8.68
CA GLY A 140 9.39 -1.84 -9.00
C GLY A 140 9.17 -0.42 -9.55
N LEU A 141 10.14 0.47 -9.28
CA LEU A 141 10.06 1.91 -9.61
C LEU A 141 9.82 2.19 -11.11
N LYS A 142 10.37 1.34 -11.99
CA LYS A 142 10.20 1.49 -13.45
C LYS A 142 8.73 1.35 -13.87
N GLU A 143 7.99 0.45 -13.23
CA GLU A 143 6.60 0.17 -13.58
C GLU A 143 5.60 1.08 -12.86
N LEU A 144 5.98 1.68 -11.73
CA LEU A 144 5.08 2.46 -10.88
C LEU A 144 4.32 3.56 -11.66
N GLY A 145 5.03 4.32 -12.50
CA GLY A 145 4.40 5.38 -13.31
C GLY A 145 3.34 4.84 -14.27
N ARG A 146 3.62 3.70 -14.93
CA ARG A 146 2.66 3.04 -15.83
C ARG A 146 1.44 2.51 -15.07
N LEU A 147 1.64 1.91 -13.89
CA LEU A 147 0.55 1.39 -13.06
C LEU A 147 -0.33 2.50 -12.48
N GLN A 148 0.25 3.62 -12.08
CA GLN A 148 -0.51 4.81 -11.70
C GLN A 148 -1.35 5.33 -12.87
N SER A 149 -0.79 5.39 -14.09
CA SER A 149 -1.56 5.77 -15.29
C SER A 149 -2.76 4.86 -15.51
N LEU A 150 -2.57 3.54 -15.40
CA LEU A 150 -3.68 2.58 -15.51
C LEU A 150 -4.75 2.78 -14.44
N PHE A 151 -4.36 3.08 -13.20
CA PHE A 151 -5.30 3.38 -12.14
C PHE A 151 -6.10 4.65 -12.47
N VAL A 152 -5.43 5.72 -12.90
CA VAL A 152 -6.04 7.00 -13.31
C VAL A 152 -7.05 6.79 -14.44
N GLU A 153 -6.68 6.04 -15.47
CA GLU A 153 -7.58 5.71 -16.60
C GLU A 153 -8.84 4.96 -16.15
N ALA A 154 -8.76 4.20 -15.05
CA ALA A 154 -9.88 3.45 -14.50
C ALA A 154 -10.81 4.31 -13.62
N ILE A 155 -10.32 5.39 -13.00
CA ILE A 155 -11.07 6.24 -12.03
C ILE A 155 -12.50 6.54 -12.49
N PRO A 156 -12.75 7.02 -13.73
CA PRO A 156 -14.10 7.36 -14.18
C PRO A 156 -15.10 6.20 -14.13
N LYS A 157 -14.62 4.96 -14.26
CA LYS A 157 -15.45 3.74 -14.26
C LYS A 157 -15.70 3.18 -12.87
N LEU A 158 -14.91 3.58 -11.88
CA LEU A 158 -15.00 3.02 -10.53
C LEU A 158 -16.27 3.48 -9.81
N HIS A 159 -16.76 4.68 -10.12
CA HIS A 159 -17.91 5.32 -9.44
C HIS A 159 -17.77 5.33 -7.89
N LYS A 160 -16.53 5.35 -7.40
CA LYS A 160 -16.15 5.40 -5.99
C LYS A 160 -15.04 6.44 -5.80
N PRO A 161 -14.94 7.08 -4.61
CA PRO A 161 -13.80 7.94 -4.30
C PRO A 161 -12.49 7.17 -4.45
N ALA A 162 -11.53 7.80 -5.12
CA ALA A 162 -10.20 7.27 -5.32
C ALA A 162 -9.18 8.25 -4.74
N LEU A 163 -8.34 7.84 -3.80
CA LEU A 163 -7.35 8.70 -3.15
C LEU A 163 -5.94 8.25 -3.53
N ILE A 164 -5.04 9.21 -3.63
CA ILE A 164 -3.61 8.95 -3.80
C ILE A 164 -2.95 8.83 -2.42
N ALA A 165 -2.14 7.77 -2.23
CA ALA A 165 -1.52 7.47 -0.96
C ALA A 165 -0.04 7.05 -1.14
N GLY A 166 0.74 7.20 -0.07
CA GLY A 166 2.16 6.86 -0.05
C GLY A 166 3.04 7.93 -0.69
N GLU A 167 3.92 8.51 0.11
CA GLU A 167 4.89 9.55 -0.28
C GLU A 167 4.24 10.69 -1.09
N VAL A 168 3.09 11.20 -0.64
CA VAL A 168 2.37 12.27 -1.33
C VAL A 168 3.10 13.60 -1.13
N LEU A 169 3.59 13.84 0.08
CA LEU A 169 4.41 15.00 0.45
C LEU A 169 5.69 14.51 1.17
N GLY A 170 6.29 13.42 0.68
CA GLY A 170 7.36 12.70 1.36
C GLY A 170 8.55 13.56 1.78
N SER A 171 8.90 14.60 1.04
CA SER A 171 9.96 15.54 1.41
C SER A 171 9.63 16.34 2.68
N MET A 172 8.34 16.55 2.97
CA MET A 172 7.87 17.27 4.15
C MET A 172 7.93 16.44 5.43
N VAL A 173 8.34 15.17 5.38
CA VAL A 173 8.71 14.42 6.59
C VAL A 173 9.83 15.15 7.36
N VAL A 174 10.74 15.82 6.63
CA VAL A 174 11.89 16.52 7.24
C VAL A 174 11.97 18.01 6.87
N ASN A 175 11.32 18.43 5.79
CA ASN A 175 11.35 19.82 5.30
C ASN A 175 10.04 20.57 5.59
N ALA A 176 10.11 21.87 5.84
CA ALA A 176 8.91 22.69 6.09
C ALA A 176 8.11 22.99 4.81
N PHE A 177 8.66 22.73 3.63
CA PHE A 177 8.00 22.97 2.35
C PHE A 177 8.15 21.76 1.44
N PRO A 178 7.13 21.47 0.60
CA PRO A 178 7.25 20.43 -0.39
C PRO A 178 8.21 20.84 -1.51
N SER A 179 8.73 19.85 -2.20
CA SER A 179 9.46 20.05 -3.45
C SER A 179 8.50 20.52 -4.55
N ARG A 180 9.07 21.19 -5.57
CA ARG A 180 8.30 21.58 -6.76
C ARG A 180 7.69 20.37 -7.48
N ALA A 181 8.36 19.22 -7.44
CA ALA A 181 7.88 17.99 -8.05
C ALA A 181 6.61 17.47 -7.34
N GLU A 182 6.57 17.53 -6.01
CA GLU A 182 5.38 17.12 -5.23
C GLU A 182 4.20 18.06 -5.46
N VAL A 183 4.45 19.37 -5.57
CA VAL A 183 3.38 20.35 -5.88
C VAL A 183 2.77 20.09 -7.26
N VAL A 184 3.60 19.85 -8.29
CA VAL A 184 3.11 19.50 -9.63
C VAL A 184 2.34 18.19 -9.61
N GLN A 185 2.87 17.18 -8.91
CA GLN A 185 2.20 15.89 -8.76
C GLN A 185 0.83 16.01 -8.09
N LEU A 186 0.71 16.83 -7.04
CA LEU A 186 -0.59 17.09 -6.39
C LEU A 186 -1.59 17.69 -7.38
N TYR A 187 -1.16 18.69 -8.16
CA TYR A 187 -2.00 19.28 -9.20
C TYR A 187 -2.45 18.23 -10.22
N ASP A 188 -1.51 17.46 -10.77
CA ASP A 188 -1.80 16.44 -11.78
C ASP A 188 -2.72 15.34 -11.25
N ALA A 189 -2.56 14.93 -9.98
CA ALA A 189 -3.42 13.96 -9.34
C ALA A 189 -4.87 14.47 -9.24
N MET A 190 -5.07 15.72 -8.84
CA MET A 190 -6.41 16.32 -8.78
C MET A 190 -7.04 16.44 -10.18
N GLN A 191 -6.27 16.85 -11.18
CA GLN A 191 -6.73 16.90 -12.58
C GLN A 191 -7.09 15.52 -13.14
N SER A 192 -6.43 14.47 -12.63
CA SER A 192 -6.65 13.08 -13.02
C SER A 192 -7.91 12.46 -12.39
N GLY A 193 -8.62 13.19 -11.52
CA GLY A 193 -9.87 12.75 -10.91
C GLY A 193 -9.73 12.04 -9.56
N PHE A 194 -8.53 12.03 -8.95
CA PHE A 194 -8.41 11.63 -7.55
C PHE A 194 -9.27 12.55 -6.68
N SER A 195 -10.05 11.95 -5.79
CA SER A 195 -10.98 12.66 -4.90
C SER A 195 -10.30 13.26 -3.67
N GLY A 196 -9.04 12.89 -3.43
CA GLY A 196 -8.27 13.38 -2.29
C GLY A 196 -6.92 12.69 -2.17
N LEU A 197 -6.30 12.88 -1.01
CA LEU A 197 -4.98 12.38 -0.67
C LEU A 197 -4.98 11.73 0.72
N VAL A 198 -4.05 10.82 0.94
CA VAL A 198 -3.77 10.21 2.24
C VAL A 198 -2.31 10.48 2.58
N LEU A 199 -2.09 11.25 3.65
CA LEU A 199 -0.75 11.45 4.21
C LEU A 199 -0.45 10.37 5.25
N SER A 200 0.79 9.92 5.30
CA SER A 200 1.27 8.84 6.17
C SER A 200 2.36 9.38 7.09
N ASP A 201 3.63 9.06 6.83
CA ASP A 201 4.77 9.50 7.65
C ASP A 201 4.81 11.02 7.80
N GLU A 202 4.36 11.77 6.80
CA GLU A 202 4.33 13.23 6.80
C GLU A 202 3.58 13.81 8.02
N THR A 203 2.55 13.09 8.51
CA THR A 203 1.72 13.53 9.64
C THR A 203 1.83 12.64 10.86
N ALA A 204 2.18 11.36 10.69
CA ALA A 204 2.24 10.38 11.78
C ALA A 204 3.55 10.46 12.59
N CYS A 205 4.68 10.65 11.91
CA CYS A 205 6.01 10.61 12.55
C CYS A 205 7.00 11.67 12.03
N GLY A 206 6.56 12.54 11.11
CA GLY A 206 7.39 13.59 10.53
C GLY A 206 7.85 14.64 11.53
N MET A 207 8.95 15.31 11.22
CA MET A 207 9.50 16.42 12.03
C MET A 207 8.77 17.75 11.76
N GLN A 208 7.99 17.84 10.69
CA GLN A 208 7.40 19.08 10.19
C GLN A 208 5.86 19.01 10.09
N VAL A 209 5.20 18.24 10.97
CA VAL A 209 3.74 18.01 10.93
C VAL A 209 2.94 19.31 10.87
N ALA A 210 3.31 20.33 11.65
CA ALA A 210 2.62 21.63 11.63
C ALA A 210 2.72 22.30 10.25
N ALA A 211 3.90 22.27 9.62
CA ALA A 211 4.11 22.84 8.29
C ALA A 211 3.34 22.07 7.21
N VAL A 212 3.17 20.76 7.35
CA VAL A 212 2.32 19.94 6.48
C VAL A 212 0.86 20.43 6.54
N VAL A 213 0.32 20.64 7.74
CA VAL A 213 -1.05 21.13 7.92
C VAL A 213 -1.21 22.54 7.35
N GLU A 214 -0.26 23.46 7.64
CA GLU A 214 -0.28 24.82 7.10
C GLU A 214 -0.22 24.85 5.57
N PHE A 215 0.59 23.97 4.97
CA PHE A 215 0.67 23.85 3.52
C PHE A 215 -0.65 23.34 2.92
N LEU A 216 -1.29 22.33 3.53
CA LEU A 216 -2.59 21.83 3.07
C LEU A 216 -3.68 22.91 3.19
N ASP A 217 -3.70 23.67 4.29
CA ASP A 217 -4.63 24.79 4.47
C ASP A 217 -4.44 25.90 3.44
N TYR A 218 -3.20 26.10 2.97
CA TYR A 218 -2.90 27.01 1.87
C TYR A 218 -3.34 26.43 0.52
N TRP A 219 -3.04 25.15 0.27
CA TRP A 219 -3.28 24.47 -1.01
C TRP A 219 -4.77 24.24 -1.31
N LEU A 220 -5.58 23.97 -0.28
CA LEU A 220 -7.01 23.65 -0.43
C LEU A 220 -7.93 24.88 -0.53
N ARG A 221 -7.39 26.10 -0.43
CA ARG A 221 -8.13 27.36 -0.62
C ARG A 221 -8.16 27.78 -2.08
#